data_AF-N9R8G9-F1
#
_entry.id   AF-N9R8G9-F1
#
_cell.length_a   1.000
_cell.length_b   1.000
_cell.length_c   1.000
_cell.angle_alpha   90.00
_cell.angle_beta   90.00
_cell.angle_gamma   90.00
#
_symmetry.space_group_name_H-M   'P 1'
#
loop_
_entity.id
_entity.type
_entity.pdbx_description
1 polymer ?
#
loop_
_entity_poly.entity_id
_entity_poly.type
_entity_poly.pdbx_seq_one_letter_code
_entity_poly.pdbx_strand_id
1 'polypeptide(L)'
;MSKSANNNFCAFLGKHDGSYLVRLGGNIFSAKLSLNFTPDFDNDFAGGAQELPFNWYSVRVQENPHSDFRPITKEELSKEWFRPAFKRVVNYHRTLERSARNSQTSRYSANQRIAYKNGR
;
A
#
# COMPACT_ATOMS: atom_id res chain seq x y z
N MET A 1 13.88 0.83 -30.77
CA MET A 1 14.23 1.34 -29.42
C MET A 1 13.64 0.38 -28.40
N SER A 2 14.45 -0.53 -27.83
CA SER A 2 13.96 -1.54 -26.89
C SER A 2 13.66 -0.87 -25.55
N LYS A 3 12.41 -0.98 -25.09
CA LYS A 3 11.95 -0.42 -23.81
C LYS A 3 12.78 -1.06 -22.71
N SER A 4 13.49 -0.22 -21.95
CA SER A 4 14.15 -0.60 -20.70
C SER A 4 13.17 -1.42 -19.86
N ALA A 5 13.41 -2.72 -19.76
CA ALA A 5 12.74 -3.58 -18.81
C ALA A 5 13.14 -3.04 -17.45
N ASN A 6 12.27 -2.25 -16.84
CA ASN A 6 12.46 -1.67 -15.53
C ASN A 6 12.53 -2.83 -14.54
N ASN A 7 13.75 -3.36 -14.37
CA ASN A 7 14.12 -4.52 -13.55
C ASN A 7 14.12 -4.14 -12.06
N ASN A 8 13.10 -3.39 -11.64
CA ASN A 8 12.90 -3.14 -10.22
C ASN A 8 12.39 -4.42 -9.59
N PHE A 9 13.27 -5.06 -8.82
CA PHE A 9 12.94 -6.20 -7.96
C PHE A 9 11.71 -5.94 -7.10
N CYS A 10 11.40 -4.67 -6.80
CA CYS A 10 10.30 -4.27 -5.96
C CYS A 10 9.63 -3.02 -6.54
N ALA A 11 8.35 -3.11 -6.94
CA ALA A 11 7.63 -2.01 -7.55
C ALA A 11 6.13 -2.04 -7.20
N PHE A 12 5.53 -0.87 -6.97
CA PHE A 12 4.08 -0.75 -6.87
C PHE A 12 3.45 -0.69 -8.25
N LEU A 13 2.33 -1.40 -8.44
CA LEU A 13 1.62 -1.47 -9.72
C LEU A 13 0.27 -0.73 -9.69
N GLY A 14 -0.13 -0.15 -8.56
CA GLY A 14 -1.41 0.51 -8.42
C GLY A 14 -2.36 -0.23 -7.47
N LYS A 15 -3.60 0.23 -7.45
CA LYS A 15 -4.69 -0.35 -6.68
C LYS A 15 -5.74 -0.91 -7.63
N HIS A 16 -6.15 -2.15 -7.42
CA HIS A 16 -7.19 -2.82 -8.20
C HIS A 16 -8.15 -3.54 -7.26
N ASP A 17 -9.46 -3.34 -7.43
CA ASP A 17 -10.52 -3.91 -6.57
C ASP A 17 -10.29 -3.70 -5.06
N GLY A 18 -9.76 -2.53 -4.70
CA GLY A 18 -9.46 -2.18 -3.31
C GLY A 18 -8.17 -2.81 -2.76
N SER A 19 -7.44 -3.58 -3.56
CA SER A 19 -6.19 -4.24 -3.19
C SER A 19 -4.98 -3.47 -3.71
N TYR A 20 -3.93 -3.38 -2.90
CA TYR A 20 -2.62 -2.83 -3.32
C TYR A 20 -1.85 -3.91 -4.07
N LEU A 21 -1.38 -3.59 -5.28
CA LEU A 21 -0.62 -4.52 -6.12
C LEU A 21 0.86 -4.15 -6.06
N VAL A 22 1.70 -5.13 -5.73
CA VAL A 22 3.15 -4.98 -5.58
C VAL A 22 3.84 -6.08 -6.37
N ARG A 23 4.70 -5.71 -7.32
CA ARG A 23 5.64 -6.62 -7.96
C ARG A 23 6.82 -6.85 -7.04
N LEU A 24 7.11 -8.11 -6.70
CA LEU A 24 8.36 -8.54 -6.07
C LEU A 24 8.99 -9.65 -6.89
N GLY A 25 10.17 -9.40 -7.46
CA GLY A 25 10.78 -10.27 -8.46
C GLY A 25 9.89 -10.43 -9.69
N GLY A 26 9.62 -11.67 -10.10
CA GLY A 26 8.74 -12.00 -11.22
C GLY A 26 7.24 -11.96 -10.89
N ASN A 27 6.89 -12.03 -9.60
CA ASN A 27 5.50 -12.23 -9.17
C ASN A 27 4.83 -10.91 -8.78
N ILE A 28 3.51 -10.85 -8.93
CA ILE A 28 2.66 -9.78 -8.45
C ILE A 28 1.92 -10.25 -7.21
N PHE A 29 2.06 -9.52 -6.13
CA PHE A 29 1.41 -9.75 -4.85
C PHE A 29 0.30 -8.73 -4.65
N SER A 30 -0.84 -9.15 -4.11
CA SER A 30 -1.94 -8.25 -3.78
C SER A 30 -2.45 -8.45 -2.36
N ALA A 31 -2.75 -7.33 -1.70
CA ALA A 31 -3.37 -7.32 -0.38
C ALA A 31 -4.46 -6.25 -0.29
N LYS A 32 -5.63 -6.65 0.20
CA LYS A 32 -6.74 -5.73 0.46
C LYS A 32 -6.54 -5.08 1.82
N LEU A 33 -6.34 -3.76 1.81
CA LEU A 33 -6.03 -2.99 3.01
C LEU A 33 -6.86 -1.71 3.06
N SER A 34 -7.36 -1.38 4.25
CA SER A 34 -8.02 -0.10 4.50
C SER A 34 -7.00 1.04 4.57
N LEU A 35 -7.43 2.27 4.26
CA LEU A 35 -6.64 3.47 4.54
C LEU A 35 -6.80 3.96 5.98
N ASN A 36 -7.90 3.58 6.64
CA ASN A 36 -8.30 4.13 7.94
C ASN A 36 -7.43 3.61 9.10
N PHE A 37 -6.88 2.41 8.98
CA PHE A 37 -6.08 1.77 10.02
C PHE A 37 -4.74 1.32 9.45
N THR A 38 -3.65 1.41 10.21
CA THR A 38 -2.36 0.86 9.78
C THR A 38 -2.32 -0.61 10.19
N PRO A 39 -2.22 -1.58 9.26
CA PRO A 39 -2.10 -2.98 9.59
C PRO A 39 -0.85 -3.18 10.41
N ASP A 40 -0.99 -3.94 11.48
CA ASP A 40 0.15 -4.35 12.25
C ASP A 40 0.86 -5.50 11.52
N PHE A 41 1.91 -5.14 10.77
CA PHE A 41 2.66 -6.11 9.97
C PHE A 41 3.62 -6.97 10.81
N ASP A 42 4.15 -6.43 11.91
CA ASP A 42 5.27 -7.05 12.65
C ASP A 42 5.17 -6.91 14.19
N ASN A 43 4.08 -6.35 14.75
CA ASN A 43 3.90 -5.86 16.13
C ASN A 43 4.59 -4.54 16.48
N ASP A 44 5.29 -3.91 15.53
CA ASP A 44 5.94 -2.61 15.73
C ASP A 44 5.01 -1.45 15.32
N PHE A 45 4.34 -0.90 16.32
CA PHE A 45 3.40 0.21 16.20
C PHE A 45 4.10 1.57 16.43
N ALA A 46 4.08 2.46 15.44
CA ALA A 46 4.65 3.80 15.50
C ALA A 46 3.60 4.92 15.64
N GLY A 47 2.44 4.63 16.26
CA GLY A 47 1.34 5.59 16.47
C GLY A 47 0.15 5.43 15.50
N GLY A 48 -1.06 5.78 15.97
CA GLY A 48 -2.35 5.65 15.23
C GLY A 48 -3.41 4.79 15.95
N ALA A 49 -4.51 4.43 15.27
CA ALA A 49 -5.38 3.35 15.74
C ALA A 49 -4.85 2.02 15.19
N GLN A 50 -4.58 1.06 16.08
CA GLN A 50 -4.06 -0.27 15.72
C GLN A 50 -5.22 -1.12 15.14
N GLU A 51 -5.00 -1.73 13.98
CA GLU A 51 -5.91 -2.75 13.44
C GLU A 51 -5.55 -4.13 13.99
N LEU A 52 -6.39 -5.13 13.74
CA LEU A 52 -6.04 -6.52 13.95
C LEU A 52 -4.71 -6.88 13.25
N PRO A 53 -3.94 -7.84 13.79
CA PRO A 53 -2.72 -8.31 13.15
C PRO A 53 -2.96 -8.66 11.68
N PHE A 54 -2.04 -8.22 10.80
CA PHE A 54 -2.21 -8.48 9.38
C PHE A 54 -2.12 -9.99 9.10
N ASN A 55 -3.19 -10.56 8.54
CA ASN A 55 -3.16 -11.96 8.12
C ASN A 55 -2.34 -12.09 6.83
N TRP A 56 -1.08 -12.47 6.96
CA TRP A 56 -0.17 -12.69 5.83
C TRP A 56 -0.68 -13.71 4.81
N TYR A 57 -1.49 -14.71 5.22
CA TYR A 57 -2.10 -15.68 4.31
C TYR A 57 -3.28 -15.11 3.50
N SER A 58 -3.71 -13.88 3.80
CA SER A 58 -4.68 -13.15 2.96
C SER A 58 -4.05 -12.59 1.67
N VAL A 59 -2.71 -12.55 1.59
CA VAL A 59 -2.00 -12.09 0.39
C VAL A 59 -2.27 -13.07 -0.76
N ARG A 60 -2.57 -12.50 -1.93
CA ARG A 60 -2.70 -13.26 -3.18
C ARG A 60 -1.49 -13.03 -4.06
N VAL A 61 -1.18 -14.02 -4.88
CA VAL A 61 -0.02 -14.04 -5.78
C VAL A 61 -0.48 -14.36 -7.19
N GLN A 62 0.05 -13.61 -8.13
CA GLN A 62 -0.08 -13.84 -9.56
C GLN A 62 1.33 -13.95 -10.13
N GLU A 63 1.66 -15.12 -10.67
CA GLU A 63 3.01 -15.41 -11.19
C GLU A 63 3.23 -14.74 -12.54
N ASN A 64 2.20 -14.78 -13.40
CA ASN A 64 2.22 -14.20 -14.74
C ASN A 64 0.98 -13.31 -14.98
N PRO A 65 1.05 -12.30 -15.87
CA PRO A 65 -0.08 -11.41 -16.16
C PRO A 65 -1.37 -12.09 -16.63
N HIS A 66 -1.25 -13.33 -17.13
CA HIS A 66 -2.37 -14.14 -17.64
C HIS A 66 -2.87 -15.19 -16.64
N SER A 67 -2.23 -15.31 -15.47
CA SER A 67 -2.64 -16.26 -14.44
C SER A 67 -3.60 -15.64 -13.44
N ASP A 68 -4.48 -16.45 -12.87
CA ASP A 68 -5.35 -16.00 -11.77
C ASP A 68 -4.56 -15.81 -10.48
N PHE A 69 -5.11 -14.97 -9.59
CA PHE A 69 -4.57 -14.76 -8.25
C PHE A 69 -4.81 -15.99 -7.37
N ARG A 70 -3.74 -16.68 -6.98
CA ARG A 70 -3.77 -17.78 -6.00
C ARG A 70 -3.42 -17.30 -4.59
N PRO A 71 -3.76 -18.04 -3.52
CA PRO A 71 -3.20 -17.79 -2.20
C PRO A 71 -1.65 -17.85 -2.22
N ILE A 72 -1.02 -17.02 -1.39
CA ILE A 72 0.42 -17.10 -1.14
C ILE A 72 0.78 -18.45 -0.50
N THR A 73 1.89 -19.05 -0.92
CA THR A 73 2.37 -20.29 -0.30
C THR A 73 3.22 -20.01 0.95
N LYS A 74 3.44 -21.03 1.77
CA LYS A 74 4.31 -20.93 2.95
C LYS A 74 5.75 -20.62 2.55
N GLU A 75 6.23 -21.20 1.46
CA GLU A 75 7.58 -21.03 0.92
C GLU A 75 7.82 -19.60 0.42
N GLU A 76 6.81 -18.98 -0.20
CA GLU A 76 6.86 -17.58 -0.61
C GLU A 76 6.88 -16.66 0.61
N LEU A 77 6.05 -16.96 1.61
CA LEU A 77 5.94 -16.18 2.84
C LEU A 77 7.18 -16.33 3.74
N SER A 78 7.88 -17.45 3.68
CA SER A 78 9.10 -17.71 4.46
C SER A 78 10.35 -17.04 3.88
N LYS A 79 10.27 -16.41 2.71
CA LYS A 79 11.40 -15.65 2.16
C LYS A 79 11.68 -14.46 3.06
N GLU A 80 12.90 -14.37 3.61
CA GLU A 80 13.30 -13.32 4.56
C GLU A 80 13.06 -11.91 4.03
N TRP A 81 13.23 -11.71 2.72
CA TRP A 81 13.02 -10.43 2.06
C TRP A 81 11.55 -10.07 1.81
N PHE A 82 10.62 -11.04 1.86
CA PHE A 82 9.25 -10.83 1.38
C PHE A 82 8.47 -9.84 2.24
N ARG A 83 8.33 -10.13 3.54
CA ARG A 83 7.59 -9.29 4.49
C ARG A 83 8.11 -7.85 4.54
N PRO A 84 9.44 -7.60 4.72
CA PRO A 84 9.94 -6.23 4.77
C PRO A 84 9.76 -5.49 3.44
N ALA A 85 9.96 -6.15 2.29
CA ALA A 85 9.79 -5.52 0.99
C ALA A 85 8.33 -5.16 0.70
N PHE A 86 7.41 -6.09 0.94
CA PHE A 86 5.97 -5.90 0.74
C PHE A 86 5.44 -4.77 1.64
N LYS A 87 5.75 -4.83 2.94
CA LYS A 87 5.40 -3.80 3.93
C LYS A 87 5.87 -2.42 3.49
N ARG A 88 7.13 -2.29 3.07
CA ARG A 88 7.73 -1.01 2.68
C ARG A 88 6.96 -0.35 1.53
N VAL A 89 6.70 -1.10 0.46
CA VAL A 89 5.99 -0.56 -0.72
C VAL A 89 4.56 -0.19 -0.38
N VAL A 90 3.83 -1.10 0.25
CA VAL A 90 2.43 -0.87 0.62
C VAL A 90 2.29 0.35 1.52
N ASN A 91 3.12 0.48 2.56
CA ASN A 91 3.06 1.62 3.47
C ASN A 91 3.47 2.93 2.81
N TYR A 92 4.46 2.93 1.92
CA TYR A 92 4.83 4.10 1.15
C TYR A 92 3.64 4.63 0.34
N HIS A 93 2.96 3.76 -0.41
CA HIS A 93 1.80 4.15 -1.22
C HIS A 93 0.59 4.55 -0.38
N ARG A 94 0.34 3.87 0.74
CA ARG A 94 -0.73 4.26 1.67
C ARG A 94 -0.47 5.63 2.29
N THR A 95 0.77 5.98 2.59
CA THR A 95 1.15 7.32 3.05
C THR A 95 0.91 8.37 1.97
N LEU A 96 1.26 8.08 0.70
CA LEU A 96 0.94 8.98 -0.42
C LEU A 96 -0.57 9.18 -0.57
N GLU A 97 -1.37 8.11 -0.50
CA GLU A 97 -2.84 8.18 -0.58
C GLU A 97 -3.44 8.98 0.59
N ARG A 98 -2.94 8.78 1.82
CA ARG A 98 -3.36 9.57 2.99
C ARG A 98 -3.04 11.05 2.82
N SER A 99 -1.82 11.37 2.37
CA SER A 99 -1.41 12.75 2.10
C SER A 99 -2.24 13.38 0.98
N ALA A 100 -2.57 12.64 -0.07
CA ALA A 100 -3.45 13.11 -1.13
C ALA A 100 -4.87 13.38 -0.60
N ARG A 101 -5.44 12.49 0.22
CA ARG A 101 -6.75 12.69 0.85
C ARG A 101 -6.75 13.89 1.80
N ASN A 102 -5.74 14.03 2.65
CA ASN A 102 -5.63 15.14 3.60
C ASN A 102 -5.40 16.49 2.90
N SER A 103 -4.61 16.51 1.81
CA SER A 103 -4.44 17.72 1.01
C SER A 103 -5.71 18.10 0.26
N GLN A 104 -6.54 17.14 -0.16
CA GLN A 104 -7.88 17.41 -0.67
C GLN A 104 -8.85 17.92 0.40
N THR A 105 -8.81 17.39 1.63
CA THR A 105 -9.63 17.92 2.74
C THR A 105 -9.18 19.32 3.18
N SER A 106 -7.88 19.61 3.08
CA SER A 106 -7.30 20.95 3.31
C SER A 106 -7.74 21.99 2.26
N ARG A 107 -8.35 21.56 1.15
CA ARG A 107 -8.95 22.48 0.16
C ARG A 107 -10.30 23.05 0.58
N TYR A 108 -10.80 22.76 1.80
CA TYR A 108 -11.74 23.67 2.46
C TYR A 108 -11.01 24.96 2.85
N SER A 109 -11.01 25.80 1.82
CA SER A 109 -10.45 27.12 1.54
C SER A 109 -9.64 27.87 2.61
N ALA A 110 -8.44 28.27 2.19
CA ALA A 110 -7.79 29.47 2.71
C ALA A 110 -8.75 30.70 2.75
N ASN A 111 -9.74 30.76 1.86
CA ASN A 111 -10.77 31.79 1.85
C ASN A 111 -11.71 31.76 3.07
N GLN A 112 -12.05 30.59 3.62
CA GLN A 112 -12.83 30.47 4.88
C GLN A 112 -11.98 30.81 6.11
N ARG A 113 -10.67 30.54 6.08
CA ARG A 113 -9.74 30.97 7.15
C ARG A 113 -9.55 32.49 7.18
N ILE A 114 -9.57 33.16 6.03
CA ILE A 114 -9.50 34.63 5.95
C ILE A 114 -10.82 35.27 6.42
N ALA A 115 -11.97 34.68 6.06
CA ALA A 115 -13.28 35.20 6.48
C ALA A 115 -13.46 35.23 8.01
N TYR A 116 -12.89 34.27 8.74
CA TYR A 116 -12.94 34.26 10.21
C TYR A 116 -12.01 35.29 10.87
N LYS A 117 -10.96 35.74 10.16
CA LYS A 117 -9.98 36.71 10.69
C LYS A 117 -10.36 38.16 10.44
N ASN A 118 -11.21 38.42 9.44
CA ASN A 118 -11.65 39.77 9.06
C ASN A 118 -13.08 40.11 9.54
N GLY A 119 -13.74 39.20 10.26
CA GLY A 119 -15.10 39.39 10.80
C GLY A 119 -15.12 39.85 12.27
N ARG A 120 -14.10 40.58 12.73
CA ARG A 120 -14.02 41.12 14.09
C ARG A 120 -13.82 42.63 14.06
#